data_AF-U9TRG2-F1
#
_entry.id   AF-U9TRG2-F1
#
_cell.length_a   1.000
_cell.length_b   1.000
_cell.length_c   1.000
_cell.angle_alpha   90.00
_cell.angle_beta   90.00
_cell.angle_gamma   90.00
#
_symmetry.space_group_name_H-M   'P 1'
#
loop_
_entity.id
_entity.type
_entity.pdbx_description
1 polymer ?
#
loop_
_entity_poly.entity_id
_entity_poly.type
_entity_poly.pdbx_seq_one_letter_code
_entity_poly.pdbx_strand_id
1 'polypeptide(L)'
;MSDIRDKFVSAAITRSHGLTDFNIHNDIHKRHEFRKQTIHNDNTLTKFEKIEAIKWLNKEYDREKILKNSGKKRICENCKEKCL
;
A
#
# COMPACT_ATOMS: atom_id res chain seq x y z
N MET A 1 -19.58 -9.30 12.13
CA MET A 1 -18.60 -8.24 11.84
C MET A 1 -17.61 -8.24 12.98
N SER A 2 -16.30 -8.27 12.71
CA SER A 2 -15.32 -8.01 13.79
C SER A 2 -15.20 -6.51 13.99
N ASP A 3 -15.17 -6.05 15.22
CA ASP A 3 -14.88 -4.64 15.52
C ASP A 3 -13.43 -4.32 15.11
N ILE A 4 -13.27 -3.61 14.00
CA ILE A 4 -11.97 -3.13 13.52
C ILE A 4 -11.54 -1.99 14.44
N ARG A 5 -10.34 -2.10 15.03
CA ARG A 5 -9.79 -1.03 15.85
C ARG A 5 -9.00 -0.08 14.95
N ASP A 6 -9.65 0.97 14.48
CA ASP A 6 -9.04 1.94 13.54
C ASP A 6 -7.70 2.52 14.02
N LYS A 7 -7.55 2.74 15.33
CA LYS A 7 -6.27 3.18 15.93
C LYS A 7 -5.13 2.20 15.68
N PHE A 8 -5.39 0.90 15.76
CA PHE A 8 -4.38 -0.13 15.52
C PHE A 8 -4.02 -0.21 14.04
N VAL A 9 -5.02 -0.15 13.16
CA VAL A 9 -4.84 -0.10 11.70
C VAL A 9 -3.97 1.11 11.32
N SER A 10 -4.33 2.31 11.78
CA SER A 10 -3.60 3.54 11.51
C SER A 10 -2.18 3.52 12.07
N ALA A 11 -1.99 2.99 13.29
CA ALA A 11 -0.68 2.83 13.89
C ALA A 11 0.22 1.86 13.11
N ALA A 12 -0.32 0.73 12.64
CA ALA A 12 0.44 -0.24 11.86
C ALA A 12 0.86 0.32 10.50
N ILE A 13 -0.03 1.06 9.82
CA ILE A 13 0.31 1.78 8.58
C ILE A 13 1.44 2.78 8.87
N THR A 14 1.26 3.66 9.86
CA THR A 14 2.26 4.68 10.22
C THR A 14 3.62 4.04 10.56
N ARG A 15 3.60 2.95 11.33
CA ARG A 15 4.81 2.20 11.67
C ARG A 15 5.49 1.61 10.43
N SER A 16 4.74 1.01 9.52
CA SER A 16 5.30 0.45 8.27
C SER A 16 5.99 1.52 7.42
N HIS A 17 5.47 2.76 7.41
CA HIS A 17 6.12 3.89 6.75
C HIS A 17 7.41 4.29 7.46
N GLY A 18 7.38 4.41 8.80
CA GLY A 18 8.56 4.75 9.59
C GLY A 18 9.69 3.72 9.50
N LEU A 19 9.35 2.44 9.32
CA LEU A 19 10.32 1.35 9.13
C LEU A 19 10.88 1.24 7.71
N THR A 20 10.33 2.00 6.75
CA THR A 20 10.77 1.91 5.35
C THR A 20 12.16 2.55 5.20
N ASP A 21 13.19 1.73 4.94
CA ASP A 21 14.49 2.21 4.51
C ASP A 21 14.46 2.59 3.02
N PHE A 22 14.72 3.87 2.72
CA PHE A 22 14.65 4.41 1.36
C PHE A 22 15.88 4.09 0.50
N ASN A 23 16.99 3.66 1.09
CA ASN A 23 18.17 3.18 0.36
C ASN A 23 17.95 1.73 -0.12
N ILE A 24 17.30 0.89 0.70
CA ILE A 24 16.97 -0.50 0.35
C ILE A 24 15.73 -0.56 -0.55
N HIS A 25 14.63 0.06 -0.12
CA HIS A 25 13.37 0.13 -0.85
C HIS A 25 13.35 1.42 -1.68
N ASN A 26 14.24 1.49 -2.67
CA ASN A 26 14.54 2.72 -3.39
C ASN A 26 13.47 3.18 -4.41
N ASP A 27 12.50 2.34 -4.76
CA ASP A 27 11.36 2.72 -5.59
C ASP A 27 10.00 2.46 -4.89
N ILE A 28 8.92 3.04 -5.43
CA ILE A 28 7.61 2.94 -4.79
C ILE A 28 7.03 1.52 -4.76
N HIS A 29 7.41 0.66 -5.69
CA HIS A 29 6.92 -0.72 -5.75
C HIS A 29 7.56 -1.54 -4.63
N LYS A 30 8.87 -1.39 -4.42
CA LYS A 30 9.59 -1.99 -3.29
C LYS A 30 9.06 -1.50 -1.95
N ARG A 31 8.81 -0.19 -1.82
CA ARG A 31 8.25 0.39 -0.58
C ARG A 31 6.87 -0.17 -0.27
N HIS A 32 6.01 -0.28 -1.29
CA HIS A 32 4.67 -0.82 -1.13
C HIS A 32 4.68 -2.29 -0.69
N GLU A 33 5.50 -3.14 -1.32
CA GLU A 33 5.61 -4.55 -0.93
C GLU A 33 6.21 -4.72 0.47
N PHE A 34 7.23 -3.93 0.82
CA PHE A 34 7.79 -3.93 2.17
C PHE A 34 6.72 -3.60 3.22
N ARG A 35 5.98 -2.49 3.04
CA ARG A 35 4.94 -2.06 3.99
C ARG A 35 3.83 -3.11 4.12
N LYS A 36 3.42 -3.76 3.02
CA LYS A 36 2.47 -4.89 3.06
C LYS A 36 2.99 -6.04 3.90
N GLN A 37 4.25 -6.43 3.73
CA GLN A 37 4.87 -7.50 4.52
C GLN A 37 4.96 -7.13 6.01
N THR A 38 5.33 -5.88 6.33
CA THR A 38 5.34 -5.37 7.71
C THR A 38 3.97 -5.53 8.37
N ILE A 39 2.90 -5.11 7.70
CA ILE A 39 1.52 -5.22 8.21
C ILE A 39 1.08 -6.68 8.31
N HIS A 40 1.42 -7.50 7.31
CA HIS A 40 1.08 -8.92 7.31
C HIS A 40 1.69 -9.65 8.50
N ASN A 41 2.92 -9.30 8.87
CA ASN A 41 3.67 -9.89 9.99
C ASN A 41 3.39 -9.21 11.34
N ASP A 42 2.53 -8.18 11.40
CA ASP A 42 2.19 -7.50 12.65
C ASP A 42 1.24 -8.37 13.49
N ASN A 43 1.74 -8.96 14.57
CA ASN A 43 0.98 -9.82 15.46
C ASN A 43 -0.01 -9.06 16.36
N THR A 44 0.04 -7.72 16.39
CA THR A 44 -0.91 -6.90 17.16
C THR A 44 -2.25 -6.71 16.45
N LEU A 45 -2.30 -7.03 15.14
CA LEU A 45 -3.48 -6.92 14.29
C LEU A 45 -4.19 -8.27 14.13
N THR A 46 -5.51 -8.23 14.14
CA THR A 46 -6.36 -9.33 13.68
C THR A 46 -6.31 -9.49 12.16
N LYS A 47 -6.78 -10.63 11.64
CA LYS A 47 -6.85 -10.88 10.19
C LYS A 47 -7.64 -9.78 9.45
N PHE A 48 -8.76 -9.32 10.01
CA PHE A 48 -9.59 -8.29 9.38
C PHE A 48 -8.91 -6.92 9.39
N GLU A 49 -8.21 -6.57 10.47
CA GLU A 49 -7.44 -5.33 10.55
C GLU A 49 -6.26 -5.32 9.56
N LYS A 50 -5.57 -6.45 9.37
CA LYS A 50 -4.53 -6.58 8.34
C LYS A 50 -5.09 -6.32 6.94
N ILE A 51 -6.26 -6.88 6.64
CA ILE A 51 -6.95 -6.68 5.35
C ILE A 51 -7.28 -5.20 5.15
N GLU A 52 -7.86 -4.54 6.16
CA GLU A 52 -8.23 -3.12 6.05
C GLU A 52 -7.00 -2.22 5.89
N ALA A 53 -5.93 -2.51 6.63
CA ALA A 53 -4.67 -1.77 6.52
C ALA A 53 -4.02 -1.93 5.13
N ILE A 54 -4.01 -3.14 4.57
CA ILE A 54 -3.50 -3.41 3.21
C ILE A 54 -4.36 -2.73 2.16
N LYS A 55 -5.69 -2.69 2.33
CA LYS A 55 -6.60 -1.98 1.43
C LYS A 55 -6.29 -0.48 1.39
N TRP A 56 -5.96 0.12 2.52
CA TRP A 56 -5.48 1.51 2.58
C TRP A 56 -4.15 1.70 1.85
N LEU A 57 -3.15 0.83 2.09
CA LEU A 57 -1.88 0.88 1.36
C LEU A 57 -2.04 0.73 -0.14
N ASN A 58 -2.97 -0.12 -0.60
CA ASN A 58 -3.22 -0.32 -2.03
C ASN A 58 -3.77 0.96 -2.68
N LYS A 59 -4.70 1.65 -2.00
CA LYS A 59 -5.22 2.95 -2.48
C LYS A 59 -4.14 4.02 -2.56
N GLU A 60 -3.29 4.11 -1.54
CA GLU A 60 -2.14 5.03 -1.55
C GLU A 60 -1.20 4.71 -2.71
N TYR A 61 -0.86 3.43 -2.89
CA TYR A 61 0.04 2.98 -3.94
C TYR A 61 -0.51 3.21 -5.35
N ASP A 62 -1.81 3.01 -5.57
CA ASP A 62 -2.46 3.34 -6.84
C ASP A 62 -2.35 4.84 -7.16
N ARG A 63 -2.58 5.70 -6.16
CA ARG A 63 -2.37 7.14 -6.29
C ARG A 63 -0.91 7.48 -6.60
N GLU A 64 0.04 6.88 -5.89
CA GLU A 64 1.48 7.11 -6.11
C GLU A 64 1.95 6.68 -7.50
N LYS A 65 1.45 5.55 -8.03
CA LYS A 65 1.75 5.10 -9.39
C LYS A 65 1.32 6.13 -10.45
N ILE A 66 0.17 6.77 -10.26
CA ILE A 66 -0.33 7.81 -11.15
C ILE A 66 0.57 9.05 -11.04
N LEU A 67 0.84 9.53 -9.82
CA LEU A 67 1.66 10.71 -9.57
C LEU A 67 3.09 10.58 -10.13
N LYS A 68 3.66 9.38 -10.08
CA LYS A 68 5.04 9.10 -10.51
C LYS A 68 5.14 8.48 -11.90
N ASN A 69 4.01 8.29 -12.59
CA ASN A 69 3.97 7.64 -13.90
C ASN A 69 4.72 6.29 -13.96
N SER A 70 4.65 5.51 -12.87
CA SER A 70 5.48 4.30 -12.67
C SER A 70 4.72 3.00 -12.90
N GLY A 71 3.41 3.07 -13.16
CA GLY A 71 2.61 1.91 -13.53
C GLY A 71 2.90 1.42 -14.95
N LYS A 72 2.47 0.18 -15.24
CA LYS A 72 2.56 -0.36 -16.60
C LYS A 72 1.53 0.33 -17.48
N LYS A 73 2.01 1.08 -18.47
CA LYS A 73 1.14 1.71 -19.45
C LYS A 73 0.38 0.67 -20.29
N ARG A 74 -0.90 0.92 -20.53
CA ARG A 74 -1.83 0.13 -21.33
C ARG A 74 -2.64 1.03 -22.25
N ILE A 75 -3.12 0.50 -23.36
CA ILE A 75 -4.08 1.21 -24.20
C ILE A 75 -5.42 1.17 -23.47
N CYS A 76 -5.94 2.33 -23.09
CA CYS A 76 -7.25 2.42 -22.46
C CYS A 76 -8.33 2.11 -23.51
N GLU A 77 -9.24 1.19 -23.20
CA GLU A 77 -10.28 0.79 -24.13
C GLU A 77 -11.26 1.94 -24.44
N ASN A 78 -11.48 2.83 -23.48
CA ASN A 78 -12.41 3.95 -23.61
C ASN A 78 -11.82 5.12 -24.41
N CYS A 79 -10.61 5.59 -24.08
CA CYS A 79 -10.01 6.76 -24.74
C CYS A 79 -9.01 6.41 -25.86
N LYS A 80 -8.67 5.13 -26.07
CA LYS A 80 -7.68 4.64 -27.07
C LYS A 80 -6.26 5.20 -26.91
N GLU A 81 -5.97 5.88 -25.81
CA GLU A 81 -4.65 6.42 -25.50
C GLU A 81 -3.84 5.49 -24.59
N LYS A 82 -2.52 5.73 -24.56
CA LYS A 82 -1.59 5.02 -23.68
C LYS A 82 -1.68 5.59 -22.26
N CYS A 83 -2.54 5.00 -21.44
CA CYS A 83 -2.77 5.37 -20.04
C CYS A 83 -2.01 4.46 -19.07
N LEU A 84 -1.96 4.84 -17.80
CA LEU A 84 -1.52 3.99 -16.68
C LEU A 84 -2.60 2.98 -16.27
#